data_AF-A0A550GG82-F1
#
_entry.id   AF-A0A550GG82-F1
#
_cell.length_a   1.000
_cell.length_b   1.000
_cell.length_c   1.000
_cell.angle_alpha   90.00
_cell.angle_beta   90.00
_cell.angle_gamma   90.00
#
_symmetry.space_group_name_H-M   'P 1'
#
loop_
_entity.id
_entity.type
_entity.pdbx_description
1 polymer ?
#
loop_
_entity_poly.entity_id
_entity_poly.type
_entity_poly.pdbx_seq_one_letter_code
_entity_poly.pdbx_strand_id
1 'polypeptide(L)'
;MILELFVASLLYSLIVILIDFVIIFFFLGDINQITSPLSLVVLFEGGIALTVGGGVAFYSPLGAKISEVFFRSKPWNAKRLKEAERQARIWITTGAVLVFLALLLSAL
;
A
#
# COMPACT_ATOMS: atom_id res chain seq x y z
N MET A 1 -1.28 3.27 22.34
CA MET A 1 -2.06 2.39 21.44
C MET A 1 -2.13 2.89 20.00
N ILE A 2 -2.90 3.93 19.62
CA ILE A 2 -2.96 4.42 18.21
C ILE A 2 -1.61 4.96 17.73
N LEU A 3 -0.90 5.71 18.59
CA LEU A 3 0.40 6.30 18.27
C LEU A 3 1.50 5.24 18.06
N GLU A 4 1.57 4.23 18.92
CA GLU A 4 2.53 3.12 18.78
C GLU A 4 2.28 2.30 17.51
N LEU A 5 1.01 2.11 17.15
CA LEU A 5 0.63 1.41 15.94
C LEU A 5 1.01 2.21 14.68
N PHE A 6 0.81 3.52 14.73
CA PHE A 6 1.22 4.44 13.67
C PHE A 6 2.74 4.43 13.49
N VAL A 7 3.50 4.46 14.58
CA VAL A 7 4.97 4.36 14.57
C VAL A 7 5.44 3.02 14.03
N ALA A 8 4.82 1.90 14.44
CA ALA A 8 5.15 0.58 13.90
C ALA A 8 4.88 0.50 12.39
N SER A 9 3.74 1.01 11.93
CA SER A 9 3.42 1.05 10.50
C SER A 9 4.41 1.91 9.70
N LEU A 10 4.86 3.03 10.27
CA LEU A 10 5.90 3.88 9.69
C LEU A 10 7.25 3.17 9.61
N LEU A 11 7.63 2.41 10.64
CA LEU A 11 8.87 1.63 10.65
C LEU A 11 8.84 0.52 9.59
N TYR A 12 7.73 -0.22 9.47
CA TYR A 12 7.59 -1.23 8.41
C TYR A 12 7.63 -0.61 7.02
N SER A 13 6.94 0.51 6.80
CA SER A 13 7.02 1.25 5.54
C SER A 13 8.44 1.73 5.24
N LEU A 14 9.18 2.19 6.25
CA LEU A 14 10.55 2.67 6.09
C LEU A 14 11.51 1.54 5.69
N ILE A 15 11.32 0.34 6.28
CA ILE A 15 12.12 -0.84 5.94
C ILE A 15 11.90 -1.25 4.49
N VAL A 16 10.65 -1.26 4.02
CA VAL A 16 10.32 -1.58 2.62
C VAL A 16 10.99 -0.58 1.68
N ILE A 17 10.83 0.73 1.94
CA ILE A 17 11.46 1.79 1.13
C ILE A 17 12.98 1.65 1.09
N LEU A 18 13.62 1.29 2.21
CA LEU A 18 15.07 1.06 2.26
C LEU A 18 15.51 -0.13 1.40
N ILE A 19 14.73 -1.22 1.41
CA ILE A 19 15.02 -2.41 0.59
C ILE A 19 14.93 -2.05 -0.89
N ASP A 20 13.86 -1.36 -1.30
CA ASP A 20 13.66 -0.97 -2.70
C ASP A 20 14.76 -0.01 -3.16
N PHE A 21 15.15 0.93 -2.30
CA PHE A 21 16.23 1.86 -2.58
C PHE A 21 17.57 1.14 -2.79
N VAL A 22 17.89 0.15 -1.95
CA VAL A 22 19.11 -0.67 -2.09
C VAL A 22 19.09 -1.48 -3.38
N ILE A 23 17.97 -2.13 -3.70
CA ILE A 23 17.81 -2.91 -4.93
C ILE A 23 18.05 -2.01 -6.15
N ILE A 24 17.38 -0.86 -6.22
CA ILE A 24 17.46 0.04 -7.36
C ILE A 24 18.86 0.65 -7.48
N PHE A 25 19.48 1.04 -6.36
CA PHE A 25 20.85 1.54 -6.35
C PHE A 25 21.84 0.50 -6.89
N PHE A 26 21.66 -0.77 -6.52
CA PHE A 26 22.49 -1.87 -6.98
C PHE A 26 22.36 -2.13 -8.49
N PHE A 27 21.15 -1.97 -9.04
CA PHE A 27 20.90 -2.21 -10.48
C PHE A 27 21.26 -1.02 -11.39
N LEU A 28 21.21 0.23 -10.90
CA LEU A 28 21.39 1.41 -11.75
C LEU A 28 22.72 2.14 -11.62
N GLY A 29 23.46 1.98 -10.51
CA GLY A 29 24.84 2.47 -10.36
C GLY A 29 25.06 4.01 -10.40
N ASP A 30 24.11 4.80 -10.91
CA ASP A 30 24.20 6.26 -11.02
C ASP A 30 22.96 6.96 -10.43
N ILE A 31 23.22 7.87 -9.48
CA ILE A 31 22.23 8.61 -8.68
C ILE A 31 21.31 9.46 -9.56
N ASN A 32 21.80 9.93 -10.71
CA ASN A 32 21.02 10.74 -11.65
C ASN A 32 20.05 9.91 -12.50
N GLN A 33 20.32 8.60 -12.66
CA GLN A 33 19.45 7.69 -13.40
C GLN A 33 18.46 6.94 -12.49
N ILE A 34 18.68 6.96 -11.17
CA ILE A 34 17.88 6.23 -10.18
C ILE A 34 16.49 6.84 -9.95
N THR A 35 16.31 8.16 -10.05
CA THR A 35 15.04 8.83 -9.72
C THR A 35 13.87 8.39 -10.60
N SER A 36 14.09 8.18 -11.89
CA SER A 36 13.05 7.74 -12.83
C SER A 36 12.53 6.31 -12.54
N PRO A 37 13.37 5.26 -12.47
CA PRO A 37 12.92 3.91 -12.13
C PRO A 37 12.41 3.80 -10.69
N LEU A 38 12.94 4.59 -9.75
CA LEU A 38 12.46 4.57 -8.37
C LEU A 38 11.05 5.18 -8.27
N SER A 39 10.76 6.23 -9.04
CA SER A 39 9.40 6.74 -9.17
C SER A 39 8.45 5.72 -9.81
N LEU A 40 8.91 4.98 -10.83
CA LEU A 40 8.13 3.93 -11.48
C LEU A 40 7.83 2.78 -10.54
N VAL A 41 8.84 2.26 -9.82
CA VAL A 41 8.67 1.18 -8.85
C VAL A 41 7.71 1.59 -7.74
N VAL A 42 7.87 2.78 -7.15
CA VAL A 42 6.97 3.27 -6.10
C VAL A 42 5.53 3.44 -6.61
N LEU A 43 5.34 3.96 -7.83
CA LEU A 43 4.00 4.09 -8.42
C LEU A 43 3.37 2.72 -8.71
N PHE A 44 4.16 1.77 -9.20
CA PHE A 44 3.69 0.43 -9.56
C PHE A 44 3.39 -0.43 -8.33
N GLU A 45 4.34 -0.53 -7.40
CA GLU A 45 4.17 -1.28 -6.16
C GLU A 45 3.15 -0.64 -5.23
N GLY A 46 3.18 0.68 -5.07
CA GLY A 46 2.17 1.41 -4.30
C GLY A 46 0.78 1.26 -4.91
N GLY A 47 0.70 1.29 -6.25
CA GLY A 47 -0.53 1.03 -6.99
C GLY A 47 -1.09 -0.38 -6.76
N ILE A 48 -0.25 -1.40 -6.95
CA ILE A 48 -0.62 -2.82 -6.71
C ILE A 48 -1.01 -3.04 -5.24
N ALA A 49 -0.22 -2.52 -4.29
CA ALA A 49 -0.49 -2.67 -2.87
C ALA A 49 -1.83 -2.06 -2.47
N LEU A 50 -2.20 -0.90 -3.04
CA LEU A 50 -3.50 -0.27 -2.80
C LEU A 50 -4.66 -1.04 -3.45
N THR A 51 -4.48 -1.58 -4.65
CA THR A 51 -5.49 -2.38 -5.33
C THR A 51 -5.72 -3.73 -4.63
N VAL A 52 -4.65 -4.45 -4.31
CA VAL A 52 -4.70 -5.74 -3.60
C VAL A 52 -5.17 -5.53 -2.17
N GLY A 53 -4.63 -4.53 -1.46
CA GLY A 53 -5.03 -4.18 -0.10
C GLY A 53 -6.50 -3.75 0.00
N GLY A 54 -6.98 -2.96 -0.97
CA GLY A 54 -8.39 -2.64 -1.10
C GLY A 54 -9.26 -3.86 -1.40
N GLY A 55 -8.82 -4.76 -2.28
CA GLY A 55 -9.51 -6.03 -2.55
C GLY A 55 -9.61 -6.94 -1.32
N VAL A 56 -8.52 -7.08 -0.57
CA VAL A 56 -8.49 -7.84 0.69
C VAL A 56 -9.39 -7.19 1.74
N ALA A 57 -9.37 -5.86 1.87
CA ALA A 57 -10.25 -5.14 2.78
C ALA A 57 -11.74 -5.29 2.42
N PHE A 58 -12.05 -5.50 1.13
CA PHE A 58 -13.41 -5.69 0.62
C PHE A 58 -13.95 -7.10 0.86
N TYR A 59 -13.10 -8.13 0.70
CA TYR A 59 -13.55 -9.53 0.63
C TYR A 59 -13.12 -10.42 1.81
N SER A 60 -12.29 -9.95 2.73
CA SER A 60 -11.68 -10.83 3.74
C SER A 60 -12.38 -10.78 5.11
N PRO A 61 -13.25 -11.76 5.44
CA PRO A 61 -13.69 -11.98 6.82
C PRO A 61 -12.52 -12.35 7.76
N LEU A 62 -11.41 -12.85 7.19
CA LEU A 62 -10.14 -13.05 7.91
C LEU A 62 -9.52 -11.71 8.33
N GLY A 63 -9.52 -10.70 7.45
CA GLY A 63 -9.07 -9.35 7.80
C GLY A 63 -9.88 -8.75 8.95
N ALA A 64 -11.19 -9.02 8.95
CA ALA A 64 -12.06 -8.60 10.04
C ALA A 64 -11.74 -9.28 11.38
N LYS A 65 -11.53 -10.59 11.36
CA LYS A 65 -11.18 -11.38 12.55
C LYS A 65 -9.78 -11.08 13.06
N ILE A 66 -8.82 -10.89 12.17
CA ILE A 66 -7.44 -10.52 12.50
C ILE A 66 -7.41 -9.14 13.15
N SER A 67 -8.15 -8.17 12.62
CA SER A 67 -8.20 -6.82 13.20
C SER A 67 -9.02 -6.74 14.49
N GLU A 68 -10.02 -7.60 14.70
CA GLU A 68 -10.65 -7.76 16.01
C GLU A 68 -9.67 -8.30 17.05
N VAL A 69 -8.89 -9.33 16.70
CA VAL A 69 -7.91 -9.97 17.60
C VAL A 69 -6.69 -9.07 17.86
N PHE A 70 -6.10 -8.48 16.82
CA PHE A 70 -4.91 -7.62 16.95
C PHE A 70 -5.23 -6.27 17.59
N PHE A 71 -6.37 -5.65 17.25
CA PHE A 71 -6.69 -4.30 17.72
C PHE A 71 -7.66 -4.26 18.91
N ARG A 72 -8.08 -5.43 19.44
CA ARG A 72 -9.16 -5.54 20.44
C ARG A 72 -10.37 -4.68 20.07
N SER A 73 -10.64 -4.60 18.77
CA SER A 73 -11.63 -3.68 18.24
C SER A 73 -13.03 -4.27 18.45
N LYS A 74 -14.05 -3.39 18.56
CA LYS A 74 -15.44 -3.84 18.66
C LYS A 74 -15.80 -4.76 17.48
N PRO A 75 -16.63 -5.79 17.72
CA PRO A 75 -17.04 -6.72 16.68
C PRO A 75 -17.59 -5.99 15.46
N TRP A 76 -17.29 -6.52 14.28
CA TRP A 76 -17.70 -5.94 13.00
C TRP A 76 -19.21 -5.76 12.97
N ASN A 77 -19.66 -4.56 12.61
CA ASN A 77 -21.08 -4.28 12.41
C ASN A 77 -21.33 -3.82 10.98
N ALA A 78 -22.60 -3.83 10.56
CA ALA A 78 -22.99 -3.45 9.19
C ALA A 78 -22.54 -2.02 8.79
N LYS A 79 -22.45 -1.09 9.75
CA LYS A 79 -21.93 0.27 9.50
C LYS A 79 -20.43 0.27 9.18
N ARG A 80 -19.61 -0.49 9.92
CA ARG A 80 -18.16 -0.59 9.71
C ARG A 80 -17.82 -1.31 8.42
N LEU A 81 -18.62 -2.31 8.04
CA LEU A 81 -18.49 -2.97 6.74
C LEU A 81 -18.70 -1.98 5.60
N LYS A 82 -19.77 -1.18 5.66
CA LYS A 82 -20.08 -0.17 4.63
C LYS A 82 -19.00 0.91 4.50
N GLU A 83 -18.39 1.31 5.61
CA GLU A 83 -17.27 2.25 5.59
C GLU A 83 -15.99 1.62 5.04
N ALA A 84 -15.69 0.37 5.42
CA ALA A 84 -14.56 -0.38 4.87
C ALA A 84 -14.70 -0.57 3.35
N GLU A 85 -15.89 -0.89 2.84
CA GLU A 85 -16.17 -0.96 1.40
C GLU A 85 -15.97 0.37 0.68
N ARG A 86 -16.32 1.49 1.34
CA ARG A 86 -16.11 2.83 0.78
C ARG A 86 -14.61 3.14 0.68
N GLN A 87 -13.85 2.88 1.74
CA GLN A 87 -12.39 3.08 1.77
C GLN A 87 -11.68 2.16 0.78
N ALA A 88 -12.07 0.88 0.71
CA ALA A 88 -11.54 -0.09 -0.23
C ALA A 88 -11.76 0.35 -1.69
N ARG A 89 -12.94 0.89 -2.04
CA ARG A 89 -13.17 1.46 -3.38
C ARG A 89 -12.24 2.62 -3.69
N ILE A 90 -12.00 3.51 -2.72
CA ILE A 90 -11.05 4.61 -2.89
C ILE A 90 -9.65 4.05 -3.11
N TRP A 91 -9.20 3.09 -2.30
CA TRP A 91 -7.87 2.47 -2.45
C TRP A 91 -7.71 1.75 -3.79
N ILE A 92 -8.71 0.98 -4.24
CA ILE A 92 -8.68 0.31 -5.55
C ILE A 92 -8.58 1.33 -6.69
N THR A 93 -9.37 2.40 -6.62
CA THR A 93 -9.39 3.45 -7.66
C THR A 93 -8.06 4.20 -7.69
N THR A 94 -7.54 4.61 -6.53
CA THR A 94 -6.24 5.27 -6.42
C THR A 94 -5.11 4.34 -6.88
N GLY A 95 -5.15 3.07 -6.50
CA GLY A 95 -4.19 2.07 -6.94
C GLY A 95 -4.17 1.90 -8.46
N ALA A 96 -5.34 1.81 -9.08
CA ALA A 96 -5.47 1.72 -10.53
C ALA A 96 -4.90 2.95 -11.25
N VAL A 97 -5.14 4.16 -10.73
CA VAL A 97 -4.57 5.40 -11.28
C VAL A 97 -3.04 5.42 -11.16
N LEU A 98 -2.48 4.97 -10.04
CA LEU A 98 -1.03 4.92 -9.83
C LEU A 98 -0.36 3.91 -10.77
N VAL A 99 -0.93 2.72 -10.95
CA VAL A 99 -0.44 1.74 -11.93
C VAL A 99 -0.53 2.31 -13.35
N PHE A 100 -1.63 2.97 -13.70
CA PHE A 100 -1.79 3.57 -15.03
C PHE A 100 -0.77 4.69 -15.30
N LEU A 101 -0.50 5.54 -14.30
CA LEU A 101 0.54 6.57 -14.39
C LEU A 101 1.94 5.95 -14.53
N ALA A 102 2.23 4.88 -13.81
CA ALA A 102 3.50 4.16 -13.95
C ALA A 102 3.67 3.58 -15.37
N LEU A 103 2.60 2.99 -15.93
CA LEU A 103 2.62 2.48 -17.31
C LEU A 103 2.83 3.59 -18.34
N LEU A 104 2.17 4.74 -18.17
CA LEU A 104 2.36 5.90 -19.05
C LEU A 104 3.79 6.45 -18.99
N LEU A 105 4.34 6.59 -17.79
CA LEU A 105 5.71 7.07 -17.58
C LEU A 105 6.75 6.06 -18.09
N SER A 106 6.44 4.76 -18.05
CA SER A 106 7.31 3.72 -18.61
C SER A 106 7.28 3.66 -20.14
N ALA A 107 6.25 4.22 -20.78
CA ALA A 107 6.09 4.25 -22.23
C ALA A 107 6.65 5.54 -22.88
N LEU A 108 7.14 6.48 -22.06
CA LEU A 108 7.70 7.77 -22.46
C LEU A 108 9.24 7.69 -22.52
#